data_AF-A0A1G9ZP97-F1
#
_entry.id   AF-A0A1G9ZP97-F1
#
_cell.length_a   1.000
_cell.length_b   1.000
_cell.length_c   1.000
_cell.angle_alpha   90.00
_cell.angle_beta   90.00
_cell.angle_gamma   90.00
#
_symmetry.space_group_name_H-M   'P 1'
#
loop_
_entity.id
_entity.type
_entity.pdbx_description
1 polymer ?
#
loop_
_entity_poly.entity_id
_entity_poly.type
_entity_poly.pdbx_seq_one_letter_code
_entity_poly.pdbx_strand_id
1 'polypeptide(L)'
;MAERIVLADLDVDVRGAVAAARERVAVLHGELIRWGLVVWTAGNVSERVVVKRADGSVERTDLFVIKPSGVAYEELTADNMVVCTLDGDKIEDGTPASLTPSSDTAAHAYVYRHMSRVGGVVHTHSTYATAWAARREPVPCVLTMMADEFGGEIPVGPFALIG
;
A
#
# COMPACT_ATOMS: atom_id res chain seq x y z
N MET A 1 -17.89 -20.66 2.02
CA MET A 1 -16.52 -20.25 2.39
C MET A 1 -15.83 -19.89 1.10
N ALA A 2 -15.33 -18.67 0.93
CA ALA A 2 -14.55 -18.32 -0.25
C ALA A 2 -13.32 -19.23 -0.32
N GLU A 3 -12.96 -19.68 -1.51
CA GLU A 3 -11.79 -20.52 -1.74
C GLU A 3 -10.53 -19.74 -1.31
N ARG A 4 -9.70 -20.36 -0.49
CA ARG A 4 -8.52 -19.71 0.07
C ARG A 4 -7.42 -19.70 -0.99
N ILE A 5 -7.02 -18.52 -1.43
CA ILE A 5 -5.97 -18.36 -2.44
C ILE A 5 -4.62 -18.76 -1.83
N VAL A 6 -3.87 -19.61 -2.52
CA VAL A 6 -2.53 -20.06 -2.14
C VAL A 6 -1.53 -19.55 -3.16
N LEU A 7 -0.57 -18.73 -2.73
CA LEU A 7 0.42 -18.12 -3.63
C LEU A 7 1.27 -19.15 -4.36
N ALA A 8 1.56 -20.28 -3.71
CA ALA A 8 2.32 -21.38 -4.31
C ALA A 8 1.60 -22.01 -5.51
N ASP A 9 0.27 -21.94 -5.58
CA ASP A 9 -0.54 -22.52 -6.65
C ASP A 9 -0.76 -21.56 -7.83
N LEU A 10 -0.41 -20.27 -7.66
CA LEU A 10 -0.50 -19.28 -8.72
C LEU A 10 0.61 -19.48 -9.77
N ASP A 11 0.38 -18.98 -10.98
CA ASP A 11 1.32 -19.10 -12.08
C ASP A 11 2.67 -18.39 -11.78
N VAL A 12 3.72 -18.81 -12.49
CA VAL A 12 5.09 -18.38 -12.22
C VAL A 12 5.30 -16.88 -12.40
N ASP A 13 4.60 -16.24 -13.32
CA ASP A 13 4.74 -14.81 -13.56
C ASP A 13 4.09 -14.02 -12.42
N VAL A 14 2.94 -14.48 -11.90
CA VAL A 14 2.29 -13.89 -10.73
C VAL A 14 3.19 -14.01 -9.51
N ARG A 15 3.76 -15.19 -9.24
CA ARG A 15 4.70 -15.40 -8.13
C ARG A 15 5.93 -14.50 -8.25
N GLY A 16 6.48 -14.35 -9.46
CA GLY A 16 7.58 -13.43 -9.73
C GLY A 16 7.22 -11.96 -9.51
N ALA A 17 6.04 -11.54 -9.94
CA ALA A 17 5.54 -10.18 -9.75
C ALA A 17 5.32 -9.86 -8.25
N VAL A 18 4.79 -10.82 -7.48
CA VAL A 18 4.67 -10.71 -6.02
C VAL A 18 6.03 -10.54 -5.37
N ALA A 19 7.01 -11.38 -5.71
CA ALA A 19 8.36 -11.28 -5.16
C ALA A 19 8.99 -9.89 -5.43
N ALA A 20 8.87 -9.40 -6.67
CA ALA A 20 9.38 -8.08 -7.03
C ALA A 20 8.65 -6.93 -6.33
N ALA A 21 7.32 -7.05 -6.12
CA ALA A 21 6.54 -6.08 -5.36
C ALA A 21 6.93 -6.08 -3.88
N ARG A 22 7.19 -7.26 -3.28
CA ARG A 22 7.71 -7.37 -1.90
C ARG A 22 9.02 -6.62 -1.71
N GLU A 23 9.96 -6.75 -2.64
CA GLU A 23 11.22 -5.99 -2.60
C GLU A 23 10.99 -4.48 -2.68
N ARG A 24 10.21 -4.02 -3.67
CA ARG A 24 9.92 -2.58 -3.84
C ARG A 24 9.22 -1.99 -2.63
N VAL A 25 8.16 -2.65 -2.15
CA VAL A 25 7.40 -2.19 -1.00
C VAL A 25 8.31 -2.13 0.24
N ALA A 26 9.16 -3.12 0.48
CA ALA A 26 10.10 -3.08 1.60
C ALA A 26 11.06 -1.89 1.53
N VAL A 27 11.66 -1.64 0.36
CA VAL A 27 12.56 -0.50 0.15
C VAL A 27 11.84 0.84 0.34
N LEU A 28 10.64 0.99 -0.23
CA LEU A 28 9.88 2.25 -0.18
C LEU A 28 9.43 2.62 1.24
N HIS A 29 9.25 1.66 2.14
CA HIS A 29 9.00 1.95 3.54
C HIS A 29 10.18 2.71 4.18
N GLY A 30 11.42 2.39 3.80
CA GLY A 30 12.61 3.11 4.28
C GLY A 30 12.62 4.59 3.88
N GLU A 31 12.03 4.94 2.73
CA GLU A 31 11.91 6.33 2.30
C GLU A 31 10.94 7.14 3.19
N LEU A 32 9.91 6.52 3.77
CA LEU A 32 9.02 7.21 4.72
C LEU A 32 9.78 7.69 5.96
N ILE A 33 10.73 6.90 6.47
CA ILE A 33 11.58 7.27 7.60
C ILE A 33 12.61 8.31 7.17
N ARG A 34 13.29 8.08 6.05
CA ARG A 34 14.32 8.98 5.51
C ARG A 34 13.83 10.42 5.34
N TRP A 35 12.59 10.60 4.89
CA TRP A 35 11.98 11.90 4.66
C TRP A 35 11.14 12.42 5.83
N GLY A 36 11.13 11.73 6.98
CA GLY A 36 10.41 12.16 8.17
C GLY A 36 8.89 12.21 7.98
N LEU A 37 8.33 11.31 7.18
CA LEU A 37 6.90 11.26 6.85
C LEU A 37 6.07 10.43 7.82
N VAL A 38 6.72 9.67 8.72
CA VAL A 38 6.09 8.81 9.73
C VAL A 38 6.92 8.81 11.03
N VAL A 39 6.31 8.33 12.11
CA VAL A 39 6.96 8.10 13.41
C VAL A 39 6.65 6.67 13.87
N TRP A 40 7.63 6.01 14.49
CA TRP A 40 7.53 4.61 14.94
C TRP A 40 7.06 3.68 13.82
N THR A 41 6.03 2.86 14.07
CA THR A 41 5.49 1.88 13.12
C THR A 41 4.30 2.44 12.31
N ALA A 42 4.03 3.74 12.38
CA ALA A 42 2.90 4.37 11.67
C ALA A 42 3.12 4.46 10.16
N GLY A 43 2.04 4.72 9.42
CA GLY A 43 2.05 4.77 7.95
C GLY A 43 2.42 3.45 7.30
N ASN A 44 2.24 3.38 5.97
CA ASN A 44 2.51 2.20 5.19
C ASN A 44 2.55 2.51 3.70
N VAL A 45 3.14 1.58 2.96
CA VAL A 45 3.14 1.54 1.51
C VAL A 45 2.52 0.21 1.09
N SER A 46 1.75 0.23 0.02
CA SER A 46 1.31 -0.98 -0.66
C SER A 46 1.45 -0.85 -2.16
N GLU A 47 1.54 -1.98 -2.84
CA GLU A 47 1.61 -2.05 -4.29
C GLU A 47 0.67 -3.13 -4.82
N ARG A 48 -0.15 -2.78 -5.81
CA ARG A 48 -0.98 -3.74 -6.55
C ARG A 48 -0.06 -4.60 -7.42
N VAL A 49 -0.29 -5.91 -7.42
CA VAL A 49 0.51 -6.85 -8.20
C VAL A 49 0.17 -6.68 -9.69
N VAL A 50 1.16 -6.30 -10.47
CA VAL A 50 1.07 -6.15 -11.93
C VAL A 50 2.01 -7.15 -12.59
N VAL A 51 1.45 -7.99 -13.45
CA VAL A 51 2.18 -9.04 -14.17
C VAL A 51 2.45 -8.56 -15.58
N LYS A 52 3.72 -8.60 -15.99
CA LYS A 52 4.10 -8.41 -17.40
C LYS A 52 4.45 -9.79 -17.97
N ARG A 53 3.66 -10.25 -18.92
CA ARG A 53 3.80 -11.56 -19.55
C ARG A 53 4.86 -11.52 -20.66
N ALA A 54 5.33 -12.70 -21.06
CA ALA A 54 6.32 -12.86 -22.12
C ALA A 54 5.84 -12.36 -23.50
N ASP A 55 4.52 -12.40 -23.76
CA ASP A 55 3.89 -11.88 -24.98
C ASP A 55 3.74 -10.34 -24.98
N GLY A 56 4.19 -9.67 -23.92
CA GLY A 56 4.12 -8.22 -23.75
C GLY A 56 2.81 -7.71 -23.13
N SER A 57 1.84 -8.59 -22.86
CA SER A 57 0.62 -8.20 -22.15
C SER A 57 0.92 -7.81 -20.70
N VAL A 58 0.12 -6.87 -20.19
CA VAL A 58 0.22 -6.37 -18.81
C VAL A 58 -1.12 -6.59 -18.12
N GLU A 59 -1.10 -7.39 -17.06
CA GLU A 59 -2.26 -7.78 -16.29
C GLU A 59 -2.16 -7.18 -14.87
N ARG A 60 -3.23 -6.53 -14.41
CA ARG A 60 -3.36 -6.11 -13.01
C ARG A 60 -4.16 -7.19 -12.30
N THR A 61 -3.57 -7.85 -11.31
CA THR A 61 -4.27 -8.90 -10.57
C THR A 61 -5.15 -8.28 -9.48
N ASP A 62 -5.90 -9.13 -8.80
CA ASP A 62 -6.67 -8.76 -7.62
C ASP A 62 -5.90 -9.01 -6.31
N LEU A 63 -4.56 -8.93 -6.38
CA LEU A 63 -3.66 -9.05 -5.25
C LEU A 63 -2.86 -7.76 -5.05
N PHE A 64 -2.52 -7.46 -3.81
CA PHE A 64 -1.57 -6.39 -3.47
C PHE A 64 -0.66 -6.80 -2.33
N VAL A 65 0.54 -6.20 -2.30
CA VAL A 65 1.54 -6.40 -1.26
C VAL A 65 1.49 -5.22 -0.29
N ILE A 66 1.54 -5.50 1.02
CA ILE A 66 1.56 -4.49 2.08
C ILE A 66 2.42 -4.98 3.25
N LYS A 67 2.91 -4.05 4.08
CA LYS A 67 3.65 -4.42 5.29
C LYS A 67 2.76 -5.16 6.31
N PRO A 68 3.36 -6.02 7.16
CA PRO A 68 2.67 -6.55 8.32
C PRO A 68 2.48 -5.48 9.40
N SER A 69 1.44 -5.66 10.22
CA SER A 69 1.16 -4.80 11.36
C SER A 69 2.18 -4.97 12.48
N GLY A 70 2.54 -3.88 13.15
CA GLY A 70 3.38 -3.90 14.36
C GLY A 70 4.88 -4.18 14.16
N VAL A 71 5.35 -4.43 12.93
CA VAL A 71 6.79 -4.63 12.64
C VAL A 71 7.49 -3.29 12.49
N ALA A 72 8.67 -3.16 13.12
CA ALA A 72 9.51 -1.97 13.03
C ALA A 72 10.05 -1.78 11.61
N TYR A 73 10.24 -0.52 11.17
CA TYR A 73 10.67 -0.23 9.80
C TYR A 73 12.04 -0.84 9.47
N GLU A 74 12.93 -0.91 10.46
CA GLU A 74 14.27 -1.49 10.36
C GLU A 74 14.25 -3.01 10.18
N GLU A 75 13.14 -3.65 10.55
CA GLU A 75 12.93 -5.10 10.46
C GLU A 75 12.14 -5.49 9.20
N LEU A 76 11.64 -4.52 8.42
CA LEU A 76 10.90 -4.80 7.20
C LEU A 76 11.83 -5.35 6.11
N THR A 77 11.48 -6.52 5.58
CA THR A 77 12.19 -7.19 4.50
C THR A 77 11.19 -7.69 3.47
N ALA A 78 11.66 -8.03 2.26
CA ALA A 78 10.79 -8.64 1.26
C ALA A 78 10.09 -9.91 1.80
N ASP A 79 10.78 -10.69 2.64
CA ASP A 79 10.28 -11.97 3.15
C ASP A 79 9.13 -11.83 4.16
N ASN A 80 8.98 -10.67 4.80
CA ASN A 80 7.90 -10.43 5.77
C ASN A 80 6.77 -9.55 5.23
N MET A 81 6.85 -9.11 3.97
CA MET A 81 5.75 -8.43 3.28
C MET A 81 4.62 -9.41 2.96
N VAL A 82 3.39 -9.04 3.34
CA VAL A 82 2.23 -9.91 3.20
C VAL A 82 1.42 -9.58 1.94
N VAL A 83 0.71 -10.57 1.43
CA VAL A 83 -0.12 -10.45 0.22
C VAL A 83 -1.60 -10.53 0.61
N CYS A 84 -2.38 -9.56 0.13
CA CYS A 84 -3.82 -9.48 0.36
C CYS A 84 -4.61 -9.47 -0.94
N THR A 85 -5.85 -9.95 -0.91
CA THR A 85 -6.83 -9.76 -1.98
C THR A 85 -7.32 -8.32 -1.99
N LEU A 86 -7.98 -7.89 -3.06
CA LEU A 86 -8.65 -6.58 -3.07
C LEU A 86 -9.81 -6.46 -2.08
N ASP A 87 -10.22 -7.52 -1.39
CA ASP A 87 -11.19 -7.45 -0.28
C ASP A 87 -10.51 -7.12 1.06
N GLY A 88 -9.17 -7.18 1.11
CA GLY A 88 -8.36 -6.94 2.31
C GLY A 88 -8.00 -8.23 3.05
N ASP A 89 -8.33 -9.39 2.49
CA ASP A 89 -8.03 -10.69 3.11
C ASP A 89 -6.61 -11.15 2.78
N LYS A 90 -5.85 -11.52 3.81
CA LYS A 90 -4.51 -12.13 3.63
C LYS A 90 -4.63 -13.52 3.00
N ILE A 91 -3.90 -13.76 1.91
CA ILE A 91 -3.82 -15.08 1.24
C ILE A 91 -2.79 -16.00 1.93
N GLU A 92 -2.75 -17.28 1.55
CA GLU A 92 -1.64 -18.16 1.97
C GLU A 92 -0.38 -17.84 1.13
N ASP A 93 0.42 -16.90 1.62
CA ASP A 93 1.53 -16.28 0.89
C ASP A 93 2.93 -16.76 1.30
N GLY A 94 2.98 -17.81 2.14
CA GLY A 94 4.21 -18.39 2.70
C GLY A 94 4.75 -17.64 3.92
N THR A 95 4.19 -16.49 4.31
CA THR A 95 4.59 -15.79 5.54
C THR A 95 3.90 -16.40 6.77
N PRO A 96 4.49 -16.32 7.98
CA PRO A 96 3.85 -16.80 9.19
C PRO A 96 2.44 -16.21 9.40
N ALA A 97 1.51 -17.03 9.91
CA ALA A 97 0.15 -16.58 10.22
C ALA A 97 0.09 -15.45 11.25
N SER A 98 1.12 -15.33 12.11
CA SER A 98 1.27 -14.24 13.07
C SER A 98 1.53 -12.87 12.43
N LEU A 99 2.05 -12.83 11.19
CA LEU A 99 2.19 -11.59 10.43
C LEU A 99 0.85 -11.19 9.84
N THR A 100 0.08 -10.43 10.62
CA THR A 100 -1.19 -9.86 10.18
C THR A 100 -0.94 -8.65 9.26
N PRO A 101 -1.79 -8.40 8.26
CA PRO A 101 -1.63 -7.23 7.40
C PRO A 101 -1.85 -5.93 8.18
N SER A 102 -1.35 -4.82 7.64
CA SER A 102 -1.48 -3.49 8.26
C SER A 102 -2.93 -3.16 8.65
N SER A 103 -3.13 -2.37 9.71
CA SER A 103 -4.45 -1.86 10.09
C SER A 103 -5.15 -1.04 9.00
N ASP A 104 -4.41 -0.45 8.05
CA ASP A 104 -4.96 0.34 6.95
C ASP A 104 -5.28 -0.47 5.69
N THR A 105 -5.17 -1.81 5.76
CA THR A 105 -5.38 -2.72 4.62
C THR A 105 -6.74 -2.51 3.96
N ALA A 106 -7.80 -2.28 4.74
CA ALA A 106 -9.15 -2.02 4.23
C ALA A 106 -9.22 -0.75 3.35
N ALA A 107 -8.52 0.31 3.74
CA ALA A 107 -8.48 1.56 2.97
C ALA A 107 -7.73 1.38 1.64
N HIS A 108 -6.61 0.65 1.67
CA HIS A 108 -5.81 0.35 0.48
C HIS A 108 -6.60 -0.53 -0.51
N ALA A 109 -7.21 -1.59 0.01
CA ALA A 109 -8.11 -2.48 -0.72
C ALA A 109 -9.26 -1.70 -1.37
N TYR A 110 -9.91 -0.79 -0.63
CA TYR A 110 -10.97 0.06 -1.15
C TYR A 110 -10.50 0.90 -2.34
N VAL A 111 -9.33 1.55 -2.25
CA VAL A 111 -8.77 2.33 -3.37
C VAL A 111 -8.55 1.45 -4.59
N TYR A 112 -7.94 0.26 -4.44
CA TYR A 112 -7.68 -0.62 -5.57
C TYR A 112 -8.94 -1.18 -6.24
N ARG A 113 -10.00 -1.48 -5.46
CA ARG A 113 -11.30 -1.92 -5.99
C ARG A 113 -11.99 -0.83 -6.82
N HIS A 114 -11.92 0.42 -6.37
CA HIS A 114 -12.69 1.52 -6.97
C HIS A 114 -11.88 2.37 -7.96
N MET A 115 -10.56 2.24 -7.97
CA MET A 115 -9.66 2.98 -8.85
C MET A 115 -8.68 2.04 -9.54
N SER A 116 -9.15 1.39 -10.61
CA SER A 116 -8.37 0.42 -11.39
C SER A 116 -7.03 0.95 -11.89
N ARG A 117 -6.88 2.27 -12.09
CA ARG A 117 -5.65 2.95 -12.52
C ARG A 117 -4.57 3.06 -11.43
N VAL A 118 -4.93 2.98 -10.15
CA VAL A 118 -3.98 3.09 -9.03
C VAL A 118 -3.18 1.80 -8.90
N GLY A 119 -1.86 1.92 -8.88
CA GLY A 119 -0.91 0.81 -8.74
C GLY A 119 -0.19 0.76 -7.39
N GLY A 120 -0.24 1.84 -6.62
CA GLY A 120 0.38 1.93 -5.30
C GLY A 120 -0.33 2.96 -4.43
N VAL A 121 -0.29 2.74 -3.12
CA VAL A 121 -0.85 3.64 -2.11
C VAL A 121 0.19 3.85 -1.02
N VAL A 122 0.39 5.11 -0.65
CA VAL A 122 1.28 5.53 0.44
C VAL A 122 0.47 6.30 1.47
N HIS A 123 0.41 5.77 2.68
CA HIS A 123 -0.20 6.42 3.83
C HIS A 123 0.89 6.99 4.74
N THR A 124 0.82 8.29 5.03
CA THR A 124 1.81 9.01 5.86
C THR A 124 1.14 9.66 7.07
N HIS A 125 1.90 9.87 8.13
CA HIS A 125 1.54 10.69 9.28
C HIS A 125 2.41 11.95 9.30
N SER A 126 2.59 12.58 8.13
CA SER A 126 3.47 13.74 7.97
C SER A 126 2.90 14.96 8.69
N THR A 127 3.76 15.71 9.39
CA THR A 127 3.36 16.75 10.35
C THR A 127 2.40 17.78 9.76
N TYR A 128 2.73 18.35 8.59
CA TYR A 128 1.94 19.43 8.01
C TYR A 128 0.62 18.93 7.43
N ALA A 129 0.60 17.80 6.71
CA ALA A 129 -0.63 17.24 6.17
C ALA A 129 -1.59 16.81 7.31
N THR A 130 -1.04 16.23 8.38
CA THR A 130 -1.82 15.84 9.57
C THR A 130 -2.42 17.07 10.27
N ALA A 131 -1.69 18.19 10.35
CA ALA A 131 -2.20 19.43 10.93
C ALA A 131 -3.40 19.99 10.15
N TRP A 132 -3.33 20.01 8.81
CA TRP A 132 -4.46 20.40 7.94
C TRP A 132 -5.65 19.46 8.11
N ALA A 133 -5.42 18.14 8.06
CA ALA A 133 -6.47 17.14 8.24
C ALA A 133 -7.17 17.26 9.61
N ALA A 134 -6.42 17.52 10.68
CA ALA A 134 -6.97 17.71 12.03
C ALA A 134 -7.87 18.94 12.14
N ARG A 135 -7.61 19.98 11.33
CA ARG A 135 -8.48 21.17 11.21
C ARG A 135 -9.71 20.92 10.32
N ARG A 136 -9.79 19.79 9.62
CA ARG A 136 -10.81 19.51 8.58
C ARG A 136 -10.82 20.58 7.50
N GLU A 137 -9.65 21.09 7.18
CA GLU A 137 -9.44 22.09 6.13
C GLU A 137 -8.66 21.43 4.98
N PRO A 138 -9.09 21.63 3.73
CA PRO A 138 -8.32 21.18 2.59
C PRO A 138 -7.03 22.00 2.46
N VAL A 139 -6.01 21.45 1.80
CA VAL A 139 -4.74 22.16 1.60
C VAL A 139 -4.86 23.04 0.35
N PRO A 140 -4.85 24.37 0.48
CA PRO A 140 -5.09 25.25 -0.65
C PRO A 140 -3.91 25.25 -1.62
N CYS A 141 -4.19 25.38 -2.91
CA CYS A 141 -3.14 25.50 -3.94
C CYS A 141 -2.53 26.91 -3.94
N VAL A 142 -1.50 27.12 -3.12
CA VAL A 142 -0.86 28.44 -2.94
C VAL A 142 0.61 28.48 -3.33
N LEU A 143 1.16 27.36 -3.83
CA LEU A 143 2.54 27.24 -4.31
C LEU A 143 2.55 26.79 -5.77
N THR A 144 3.50 27.28 -6.56
CA THR A 144 3.64 26.90 -7.98
C THR A 144 3.88 25.40 -8.13
N MET A 145 4.73 24.80 -7.30
CA MET A 145 4.97 23.35 -7.29
C MET A 145 3.71 22.53 -7.02
N MET A 146 2.79 23.03 -6.18
CA MET A 146 1.51 22.34 -5.95
C MET A 146 0.60 22.42 -7.18
N ALA A 147 0.60 23.55 -7.89
CA ALA A 147 -0.16 23.70 -9.12
C ALA A 147 0.38 22.75 -10.21
N ASP A 148 1.71 22.60 -10.31
CA ASP A 148 2.34 21.70 -11.27
C ASP A 148 2.06 20.21 -10.96
N GLU A 149 2.10 19.81 -9.70
CA GLU A 149 1.95 18.40 -9.28
C GLU A 149 0.47 17.96 -9.16
N PHE A 150 -0.38 18.79 -8.52
CA PHE A 150 -1.75 18.41 -8.16
C PHE A 150 -2.82 19.14 -8.98
N GLY A 151 -2.48 20.26 -9.61
CA GLY A 151 -3.42 21.04 -10.43
C GLY A 151 -4.54 21.75 -9.65
N GLY A 152 -4.50 21.74 -8.31
CA GLY A 152 -5.55 22.31 -7.48
C GLY A 152 -5.40 22.02 -5.99
N GLU A 153 -6.46 22.35 -5.25
CA GLU A 153 -6.57 22.07 -3.81
C GLU A 153 -6.52 20.57 -3.52
N ILE A 154 -5.84 20.17 -2.43
CA ILE A 154 -5.85 18.79 -1.95
C ILE A 154 -7.03 18.64 -0.98
N PRO A 155 -8.03 17.79 -1.31
CA PRO A 155 -9.23 17.67 -0.51
C PRO A 155 -8.96 16.99 0.84
N VAL A 156 -9.78 17.33 1.83
CA VAL A 156 -9.80 16.66 3.14
C VAL A 156 -11.02 15.74 3.24
N GLY A 157 -10.78 14.47 3.57
CA GLY A 157 -11.86 13.50 3.80
C GLY A 157 -12.52 13.68 5.17
N PRO A 158 -13.74 13.16 5.37
CA PRO A 158 -14.35 13.07 6.69
C PRO A 158 -13.56 12.12 7.59
N PHE A 159 -13.70 12.29 8.92
CA PHE A 159 -13.12 11.36 9.88
C PHE A 159 -13.82 9.99 9.82
N ALA A 160 -13.04 8.92 9.80
CA ALA A 160 -13.49 7.55 9.97
C ALA A 160 -12.59 6.85 11.00
N LEU A 161 -13.12 5.83 11.68
CA LEU A 161 -12.29 4.95 12.49
C LEU A 161 -11.36 4.15 11.57
N ILE A 162 -10.20 3.76 12.11
CA ILE A 162 -9.25 2.91 11.41
C ILE A 162 -9.82 1.49 11.25
N GLY A 163 -9.60 0.88 10.08
CA GLY A 163 -10.16 -0.42 9.69
C GLY A 163 -11.60 -0.36 9.20
#